data_AF-A0A1Q3B4W3-F1
#
_entry.id   AF-A0A1Q3B4W3-F1
#
_cell.length_a   1.000
_cell.length_b   1.000
_cell.length_c   1.000
_cell.angle_alpha   90.00
_cell.angle_beta   90.00
_cell.angle_gamma   90.00
#
_symmetry.space_group_name_H-M   'P 1'
#
loop_
_entity.id
_entity.type
_entity.pdbx_description
1 polymer ?
#
loop_
_entity_poly.entity_id
_entity_poly.type
_entity_poly.pdbx_seq_one_letter_code
_entity_poly.pdbx_strand_id
1 'polypeptide(L)'
;MDLTNSIGGIEKLNNMNYDYWKSCMELYLQGQDLWEVVCGTDVAPPNNTSEGQDALRKWKIKAGKAMFMLKETIQKEMLDHIRVAKMPKEAWDAFATLFAKTNVARLQMLENEIGSITQDNMTISQYFMKVKGICNDIGQLDDESKISDARK
;
A
#
# COMPACT_ATOMS: atom_id res chain seq x y z
N MET A 1 2.07 -28.34 12.07
CA MET A 1 1.22 -27.17 11.81
C MET A 1 1.62 -26.68 10.44
N ASP A 2 0.97 -27.18 9.39
CA ASP A 2 1.20 -26.70 8.03
C ASP A 2 0.47 -25.37 7.89
N LEU A 3 1.21 -24.28 7.97
CA LEU A 3 0.75 -22.95 7.56
C LEU A 3 0.70 -22.97 6.03
N THR A 4 -0.37 -23.51 5.46
CA THR A 4 -0.65 -23.34 4.04
C THR A 4 -0.68 -21.83 3.77
N ASN A 5 0.20 -21.40 2.88
CA ASN A 5 0.39 -20.04 2.35
C ASN A 5 -0.89 -19.50 1.70
N SER A 6 -1.93 -19.26 2.49
CA SER A 6 -3.18 -18.70 1.98
C SER A 6 -3.05 -17.20 1.95
N ILE A 7 -2.91 -16.67 0.73
CA ILE A 7 -3.19 -15.27 0.39
C ILE A 7 -4.57 -14.83 0.91
N GLY A 8 -5.49 -15.78 1.13
CA GLY A 8 -6.88 -15.54 1.52
C GLY A 8 -7.11 -14.92 2.90
N GLY A 9 -6.05 -14.69 3.70
CA GLY A 9 -6.14 -13.95 4.96
C GLY A 9 -5.90 -12.44 4.86
N ILE A 10 -5.30 -11.97 3.76
CA ILE A 10 -5.03 -10.53 3.56
C ILE A 10 -6.26 -9.90 2.95
N GLU A 11 -6.83 -8.88 3.60
CA GLU A 11 -7.91 -8.09 3.02
C GLU A 11 -7.43 -7.44 1.72
N LYS A 12 -8.20 -7.58 0.64
CA LYS A 12 -7.80 -7.04 -0.66
C LYS A 12 -7.71 -5.51 -0.60
N LEU A 13 -6.64 -4.95 -1.17
CA LEU A 13 -6.42 -3.50 -1.25
C LEU A 13 -7.62 -2.80 -1.89
N ASN A 14 -8.07 -1.75 -1.25
CA ASN A 14 -9.07 -0.81 -1.72
C ASN A 14 -8.66 0.63 -1.35
N ASN A 15 -9.52 1.60 -1.66
CA ASN A 15 -9.24 3.02 -1.43
C ASN A 15 -9.14 3.44 0.05
N MET A 16 -9.46 2.54 1.00
CA MET A 16 -9.59 2.86 2.43
C MET A 16 -8.62 2.09 3.33
N ASN A 17 -7.97 1.04 2.83
CA ASN A 17 -7.21 0.10 3.68
C ASN A 17 -5.73 -0.01 3.30
N TYR A 18 -5.16 0.98 2.60
CA TYR A 18 -3.80 0.89 2.07
C TYR A 18 -2.75 0.60 3.16
N ASP A 19 -2.78 1.28 4.30
CA ASP A 19 -1.75 1.10 5.34
C ASP A 19 -1.82 -0.28 6.00
N TYR A 20 -3.03 -0.78 6.22
CA TYR A 20 -3.25 -2.15 6.68
C TYR A 20 -2.75 -3.15 5.64
N TRP A 21 -3.20 -3.01 4.39
CA TRP A 21 -2.81 -3.88 3.29
C TRP A 21 -1.30 -3.89 3.10
N LYS A 22 -0.67 -2.71 3.07
CA LYS A 22 0.77 -2.52 2.94
C LYS A 22 1.49 -3.30 4.04
N SER A 23 1.13 -3.07 5.30
CA SER A 23 1.77 -3.73 6.45
C SER A 23 1.66 -5.26 6.37
N CYS A 24 0.47 -5.79 6.05
CA CYS A 24 0.27 -7.23 5.90
C CYS A 24 1.04 -7.80 4.70
N MET A 25 1.05 -7.07 3.57
CA MET A 25 1.67 -7.51 2.34
C MET A 25 3.20 -7.48 2.41
N GLU A 26 3.79 -6.49 3.09
CA GLU A 26 5.23 -6.45 3.40
C GLU A 26 5.66 -7.71 4.15
N LEU A 27 4.99 -8.03 5.26
CA LEU A 27 5.28 -9.21 6.08
C LEU A 27 5.07 -10.51 5.30
N TYR A 28 4.00 -10.59 4.51
CA TYR A 28 3.72 -11.76 3.68
C TYR A 28 4.82 -11.99 2.65
N LEU A 29 5.22 -10.94 1.92
CA LEU A 29 6.27 -11.02 0.90
C LEU A 29 7.62 -11.35 1.53
N GLN A 30 7.93 -10.85 2.73
CA GLN A 30 9.12 -11.25 3.48
C GLN A 30 9.10 -12.76 3.79
N GLY A 31 7.98 -13.28 4.29
CA GLY A 31 7.81 -14.71 4.55
C GLY A 31 7.90 -15.59 3.30
N GLN A 32 7.65 -15.03 2.12
CA GLN A 32 7.79 -15.71 0.82
C GLN A 32 9.17 -15.56 0.17
N ASP A 33 10.11 -14.87 0.82
CA ASP A 33 11.38 -14.41 0.24
C ASP A 33 11.17 -13.51 -1.00
N LEU A 34 10.06 -12.79 -1.14
CA LEU A 34 9.76 -11.98 -2.33
C LEU A 34 10.00 -10.48 -2.14
N TRP A 35 10.16 -10.04 -0.89
CA TRP A 35 10.20 -8.62 -0.54
C TRP A 35 11.33 -7.86 -1.23
N GLU A 36 12.52 -8.45 -1.34
CA GLU A 36 13.70 -7.78 -1.93
C GLU A 36 13.51 -7.36 -3.39
N VAL A 37 12.72 -8.12 -4.16
CA VAL A 37 12.37 -7.77 -5.54
C VAL A 37 11.31 -6.68 -5.59
N VAL A 38 10.45 -6.61 -4.57
CA VAL A 38 9.38 -5.61 -4.45
C VAL A 38 9.90 -4.27 -3.92
N CYS A 39 10.82 -4.27 -2.95
CA CYS A 39 11.47 -3.06 -2.45
C CYS A 39 12.65 -2.61 -3.34
N GLY A 40 13.10 -3.46 -4.26
CA GLY A 40 14.08 -3.12 -5.30
C GLY A 40 15.54 -3.30 -4.88
N THR A 41 15.81 -3.99 -3.77
CA THR A 41 17.18 -4.36 -3.37
C THR A 41 17.73 -5.52 -4.21
N ASP A 42 16.85 -6.43 -4.68
CA ASP A 42 17.20 -7.51 -5.61
C ASP A 42 16.85 -7.10 -7.06
N VAL A 43 17.86 -6.67 -7.80
CA VAL A 43 17.73 -6.14 -9.16
C VAL A 43 18.11 -7.18 -10.23
N ALA A 44 17.53 -7.02 -11.43
CA ALA A 44 17.79 -7.93 -12.53
C ALA A 44 19.30 -8.01 -12.85
N PRO A 45 19.92 -9.21 -12.82
CA PRO A 45 21.34 -9.37 -13.10
C PRO A 45 21.65 -9.16 -14.60
N PRO A 46 22.90 -8.78 -14.94
CA PRO A 46 23.31 -8.57 -16.32
C PRO A 46 23.29 -9.86 -17.15
N ASN A 47 22.92 -9.74 -18.43
CA ASN A 47 22.71 -10.88 -19.35
C ASN A 47 23.95 -11.22 -20.19
N ASN A 48 25.17 -10.99 -19.68
CA ASN A 48 26.41 -11.06 -20.46
C ASN A 48 27.19 -12.38 -20.32
N THR A 49 26.78 -13.28 -19.42
CA THR A 49 27.43 -14.60 -19.21
C THR A 49 26.40 -15.71 -19.03
N SER A 50 26.81 -16.98 -19.23
CA SER A 50 25.94 -18.15 -18.99
C SER A 50 25.44 -18.23 -17.55
N GLU A 51 26.27 -17.87 -16.56
CA GLU A 51 25.85 -17.78 -15.16
C GLU A 51 24.85 -16.63 -14.93
N GLY A 52 25.06 -15.50 -15.61
CA GLY A 52 24.13 -14.36 -15.60
C GLY A 52 22.75 -14.71 -16.17
N GLN A 53 22.69 -15.59 -17.18
CA GLN A 53 21.42 -16.07 -17.74
C GLN A 53 20.62 -16.91 -16.74
N ASP A 54 21.28 -17.79 -16.00
CA ASP A 54 20.62 -18.61 -14.97
C ASP A 54 20.14 -17.77 -13.78
N ALA A 55 20.97 -16.82 -13.34
CA ALA A 55 20.58 -15.85 -12.31
C ALA A 55 19.39 -15.00 -12.77
N LEU A 56 19.41 -14.51 -14.02
CA LEU A 56 18.32 -13.72 -14.59
C LEU A 56 17.02 -14.52 -14.70
N ARG A 57 17.10 -15.81 -15.06
CA ARG A 57 15.92 -16.70 -15.08
C ARG A 57 15.31 -16.86 -13.70
N LYS A 58 16.13 -17.10 -12.67
CA LYS A 58 15.68 -17.21 -11.27
C LYS A 58 15.03 -15.91 -10.80
N TRP A 59 15.68 -14.77 -11.07
CA TRP A 59 15.13 -13.46 -10.75
C TRP A 59 13.79 -13.20 -11.43
N LYS A 60 13.64 -13.52 -12.73
CA LYS A 60 12.37 -13.36 -13.46
C LYS A 60 11.24 -14.21 -12.86
N ILE A 61 11.53 -15.41 -12.38
CA ILE A 61 10.55 -16.26 -11.69
C ILE A 61 10.13 -15.61 -10.37
N LYS A 62 11.10 -15.11 -9.59
CA LYS A 62 10.87 -14.40 -8.32
C LYS A 62 10.01 -13.15 -8.53
N ALA A 63 10.36 -12.33 -9.52
CA ALA A 63 9.62 -11.14 -9.91
C ALA A 63 8.21 -11.47 -10.41
N GLY A 64 8.05 -12.51 -11.23
CA GLY A 64 6.75 -12.97 -11.71
C GLY A 64 5.84 -13.43 -10.56
N LYS A 65 6.39 -14.19 -9.60
CA LYS A 65 5.66 -14.62 -8.39
C LYS A 65 5.23 -13.41 -7.56
N ALA A 66 6.13 -12.46 -7.30
CA ALA A 66 5.80 -11.24 -6.56
C ALA A 66 4.69 -10.42 -7.25
N MET A 67 4.79 -10.23 -8.58
CA MET A 67 3.77 -9.50 -9.34
C MET A 67 2.40 -10.18 -9.29
N PHE A 68 2.37 -11.52 -9.36
CA PHE A 68 1.14 -12.29 -9.23
C PHE A 68 0.51 -12.10 -7.84
N MET A 69 1.31 -12.18 -6.77
CA MET A 69 0.83 -11.97 -5.39
C MET A 69 0.26 -10.55 -5.20
N LEU A 70 0.93 -9.53 -5.74
CA LEU A 70 0.42 -8.15 -5.71
C LEU A 70 -0.93 -8.04 -6.42
N LYS A 71 -1.10 -8.63 -7.61
CA LYS A 71 -2.36 -8.57 -8.35
C LYS A 71 -3.51 -9.32 -7.67
N GLU A 72 -3.22 -10.40 -6.95
CA GLU A 72 -4.27 -11.19 -6.31
C GLU A 72 -4.77 -10.58 -4.99
N THR A 73 -3.91 -9.78 -4.34
CA THR A 73 -4.20 -9.11 -3.06
C THR A 73 -4.83 -7.73 -3.23
N ILE A 74 -5.25 -7.34 -4.43
CA ILE A 74 -5.91 -6.05 -4.68
C ILE A 74 -7.30 -6.25 -5.26
N GLN A 75 -8.21 -5.31 -4.99
CA GLN A 75 -9.52 -5.29 -5.63
C GLN A 75 -9.41 -4.97 -7.13
N LYS A 76 -10.43 -5.35 -7.89
CA LYS A 76 -10.41 -5.27 -9.36
C LYS A 76 -10.25 -3.82 -9.83
N GLU A 77 -10.88 -2.90 -9.12
CA GLU A 77 -10.86 -1.45 -9.34
C GLU A 77 -9.45 -0.87 -9.18
N MET A 78 -8.61 -1.50 -8.34
CA MET A 78 -7.24 -1.05 -8.10
C MET A 78 -6.26 -1.50 -9.19
N LEU A 79 -6.63 -2.48 -10.03
CA LEU A 79 -5.73 -3.05 -11.06
C LEU A 79 -5.33 -2.02 -12.11
N ASP A 80 -6.21 -1.07 -12.43
CA ASP A 80 -5.94 -0.06 -13.47
C ASP A 80 -4.76 0.84 -13.10
N HIS A 81 -4.52 1.08 -11.81
CA HIS A 81 -3.40 1.89 -11.33
C HIS A 81 -2.03 1.25 -11.57
N ILE A 82 -1.96 -0.08 -11.69
CA ILE A 82 -0.71 -0.82 -11.95
C ILE A 82 -0.68 -1.48 -13.32
N ARG A 83 -1.62 -1.14 -14.22
CA ARG A 83 -1.77 -1.79 -15.52
C ARG A 83 -0.50 -1.74 -16.38
N VAL A 84 0.24 -0.63 -16.31
CA VAL A 84 1.48 -0.42 -17.07
C VAL A 84 2.74 -0.88 -16.34
N ALA A 85 2.63 -1.27 -15.06
CA ALA A 85 3.75 -1.77 -14.29
C ALA A 85 4.21 -3.12 -14.84
N LYS A 86 5.49 -3.20 -15.17
CA LYS A 86 6.17 -4.40 -15.67
C LYS A 86 6.94 -5.10 -14.56
N MET A 87 7.34 -4.37 -13.53
CA MET A 87 8.09 -4.88 -12.39
C MET A 87 7.29 -4.79 -11.08
N PRO A 88 7.52 -5.70 -10.12
CA PRO A 88 6.87 -5.63 -8.82
C PRO A 88 7.12 -4.31 -8.08
N LYS A 89 8.35 -3.78 -8.17
CA LYS A 89 8.71 -2.46 -7.62
C LYS A 89 7.86 -1.33 -8.19
N GLU A 90 7.65 -1.31 -9.51
CA GLU A 90 6.83 -0.28 -10.16
C GLU A 90 5.38 -0.36 -9.70
N ALA A 91 4.83 -1.56 -9.52
CA ALA A 91 3.47 -1.75 -9.02
C ALA A 91 3.33 -1.28 -7.55
N TRP A 92 4.31 -1.64 -6.71
CA TRP A 92 4.37 -1.20 -5.31
C TRP A 92 4.44 0.32 -5.19
N ASP A 93 5.33 0.95 -5.95
CA ASP A 93 5.53 2.40 -5.96
C ASP A 93 4.32 3.16 -6.49
N ALA A 94 3.63 2.60 -7.48
CA ALA A 94 2.41 3.18 -8.02
C ALA A 94 1.32 3.29 -6.94
N PHE A 95 1.14 2.24 -6.12
CA PHE A 95 0.22 2.32 -4.99
C PHE A 95 0.72 3.27 -3.90
N ALA A 96 1.99 3.20 -3.51
CA ALA A 96 2.54 4.14 -2.53
C ALA A 96 2.33 5.60 -2.95
N THR A 97 2.53 5.91 -4.23
CA THR A 97 2.32 7.25 -4.79
C THR A 97 0.85 7.63 -4.83
N LEU A 98 -0.03 6.69 -5.22
CA LEU A 98 -1.48 6.91 -5.27
C LEU A 98 -2.01 7.29 -3.88
N PHE A 99 -1.69 6.50 -2.87
CA PHE A 99 -2.21 6.69 -1.52
C PHE A 99 -1.54 7.85 -0.78
N ALA A 100 -0.27 8.16 -1.06
CA ALA A 100 0.33 9.40 -0.57
C ALA A 100 -0.45 10.65 -1.07
N LYS A 101 -0.85 10.67 -2.35
CA LYS A 101 -1.66 11.77 -2.90
C LYS A 101 -3.08 11.81 -2.34
N THR A 102 -3.72 10.64 -2.21
CA THR A 102 -5.07 10.53 -1.66
C THR A 102 -5.10 10.97 -0.19
N ASN A 103 -4.09 10.61 0.60
CA ASN A 103 -4.00 11.00 2.01
C ASN A 103 -3.85 12.52 2.16
N VAL A 104 -3.02 13.18 1.34
CA VAL A 104 -2.91 14.65 1.34
C VAL A 104 -4.24 15.32 0.97
N ALA A 105 -4.91 14.84 -0.07
CA ALA A 105 -6.20 15.39 -0.48
C ALA A 105 -7.28 15.17 0.60
N ARG A 106 -7.31 13.99 1.21
CA ARG A 106 -8.23 13.65 2.30
C ARG A 106 -7.96 14.49 3.55
N LEU A 107 -6.69 14.67 3.91
CA LEU A 107 -6.28 15.53 5.02
C LEU A 107 -6.78 16.96 4.79
N GLN A 108 -6.51 17.54 3.61
CA GLN A 108 -6.98 18.88 3.26
C GLN A 108 -8.52 19.00 3.30
N MET A 109 -9.24 17.98 2.83
CA MET A 109 -10.71 17.94 2.91
C MET A 109 -11.20 17.93 4.35
N LEU A 110 -10.58 17.13 5.22
CA LEU A 110 -10.93 17.04 6.64
C LEU A 110 -10.58 18.33 7.39
N GLU A 111 -9.44 18.96 7.08
CA GLU A 111 -9.06 20.28 7.61
C GLU A 111 -10.04 21.38 7.20
N ASN A 112 -10.52 21.34 5.94
CA ASN A 112 -11.54 22.27 5.47
C ASN A 112 -12.90 21.98 6.13
N GLU A 113 -13.26 20.70 6.32
CA GLU A 113 -14.51 20.33 6.99
C GLU A 113 -14.49 20.78 8.46
N ILE A 114 -13.42 20.52 9.21
CA ILE A 114 -13.32 20.95 10.61
C ILE A 114 -13.25 22.47 10.74
N GLY A 115 -12.64 23.17 9.78
CA GLY A 115 -12.58 24.63 9.77
C GLY A 115 -13.92 25.30 9.40
N SER A 116 -14.80 24.58 8.69
CA SER A 116 -16.10 25.08 8.24
C SER A 116 -17.30 24.54 9.03
N ILE A 117 -17.09 23.54 9.89
CA ILE A 117 -18.19 22.90 10.62
C ILE A 117 -18.79 23.87 11.66
N THR A 118 -20.11 24.00 11.61
CA THR A 118 -20.92 24.72 12.59
C THR A 118 -21.91 23.75 13.23
N GLN A 119 -22.42 24.10 14.41
CA GLN A 119 -23.39 23.25 15.09
C GLN A 119 -24.74 23.17 14.33
N ASP A 120 -25.17 24.25 13.68
CA ASP A 120 -26.42 24.37 12.93
C ASP A 120 -27.62 23.73 13.67
N ASN A 121 -28.32 22.81 13.00
CA ASN A 121 -29.47 22.09 13.53
C ASN A 121 -29.07 20.81 14.30
N MET A 122 -27.77 20.57 14.53
CA MET A 122 -27.30 19.41 15.29
C MET A 122 -27.45 19.63 16.80
N THR A 123 -27.76 18.55 17.51
CA THR A 123 -27.59 18.54 18.97
C THR A 123 -26.11 18.66 19.33
N ILE A 124 -25.83 19.13 20.55
CA ILE A 124 -24.45 19.24 21.07
C ILE A 124 -23.72 17.89 20.98
N SER A 125 -24.41 16.78 21.28
CA SER A 125 -23.83 15.43 21.20
C SER A 125 -23.46 15.05 19.76
N GLN A 126 -24.34 15.31 18.79
CA GLN A 126 -24.07 15.03 17.38
C GLN A 126 -22.90 15.88 16.85
N TYR A 127 -22.90 17.17 17.17
CA TYR A 127 -21.80 18.06 16.79
C TYR A 127 -20.47 17.59 17.38
N PHE A 128 -20.44 17.27 18.67
CA PHE A 128 -19.24 16.76 19.33
C PHE A 128 -18.75 15.43 18.73
N MET A 129 -19.64 14.49 18.44
CA MET A 129 -19.27 13.23 17.79
C MET A 129 -18.69 13.47 16.40
N LYS A 130 -19.25 14.41 15.63
CA LYS A 130 -18.75 14.74 14.30
C LYS A 130 -17.35 15.37 14.36
N VAL A 131 -17.14 16.37 15.22
CA VAL A 131 -15.81 16.97 15.47
C VAL A 131 -14.80 15.91 15.90
N LYS A 132 -15.15 15.07 16.86
CA LYS A 132 -14.29 13.99 17.35
C LYS A 132 -13.91 13.00 16.25
N GLY A 133 -14.85 12.63 15.38
CA GLY A 133 -14.61 11.76 14.24
C GLY A 133 -13.59 12.36 13.27
N ILE A 134 -13.80 13.61 12.85
CA ILE A 134 -12.89 14.31 11.93
C ILE A 134 -11.48 14.44 12.55
N CYS A 135 -11.37 14.80 13.82
CA CYS A 135 -10.07 14.89 14.50
C CYS A 135 -9.35 13.53 14.58
N ASN A 136 -10.08 12.44 14.80
CA ASN A 136 -9.50 11.09 14.82
C ASN A 136 -8.98 10.69 13.42
N ASP A 137 -9.76 10.96 12.38
CA ASP A 137 -9.35 10.69 10.99
C ASP A 137 -8.11 11.50 10.58
N ILE A 138 -8.03 12.78 10.98
CA ILE A 138 -6.84 13.61 10.78
C ILE A 138 -5.63 13.00 11.50
N GLY A 139 -5.80 12.62 12.78
CA GLY A 139 -4.72 12.03 13.57
C GLY A 139 -4.14 10.75 12.96
N GLN A 140 -4.99 9.90 12.38
CA GLN A 140 -4.55 8.68 11.70
C GLN A 140 -3.69 9.00 10.46
N LEU A 141 -4.12 9.95 9.63
CA LEU A 141 -3.36 10.36 8.44
C LEU A 141 -2.03 11.05 8.81
N ASP A 142 -2.01 11.81 9.91
CA ASP A 142 -0.81 12.50 10.39
C ASP A 142 0.24 11.54 10.95
N ASP A 143 -0.16 10.54 11.72
CA ASP A 143 0.77 9.53 12.26
C ASP A 143 1.36 8.67 11.15
N GLU A 144 0.59 8.40 10.09
CA GLU A 144 1.08 7.75 8.86
C GLU A 144 2.14 8.58 8.12
N SER A 145 1.97 9.91 8.06
CA SER A 145 2.95 10.81 7.44
C SER A 145 4.30 10.83 8.18
N LYS A 146 4.27 10.87 9.53
CA LYS A 146 5.46 10.89 10.38
C LYS A 146 6.26 9.59 10.27
N ILE A 147 5.59 8.44 10.13
CA ILE A 147 6.25 7.14 9.95
C ILE A 147 6.91 7.03 8.59
N SER A 148 6.33 7.63 7.53
CA SER A 148 6.94 7.71 6.20
C SER A 148 8.25 8.51 6.22
N ASP A 149 8.26 9.67 6.87
CA ASP A 149 9.42 10.56 6.90
C ASP A 149 10.57 10.04 7.78
N ALA A 150 10.27 9.30 8.85
CA ALA A 150 11.28 8.68 9.70
C ALA A 150 12.04 7.50 9.04
N ARG A 151 11.59 7.03 7.87
CA ARG A 151 12.16 5.87 7.14
C ARG A 151 12.98 6.26 5.90
N LYS A 152 13.09 7.56 5.60
CA LYS A 152 13.99 8.11 4.57
C LYS A 152 15.39 8.39 5.13
#